data_AF-A0A920P8J8-F1
#
_entry.id   AF-A0A920P8J8-F1
#
_cell.length_a   1.000
_cell.length_b   1.000
_cell.length_c   1.000
_cell.angle_alpha   90.00
_cell.angle_beta   90.00
_cell.angle_gamma   90.00
#
_symmetry.space_group_name_H-M   'P 1'
#
loop_
_entity.id
_entity.type
_entity.pdbx_description
1 polymer ?
#
loop_
_entity_poly.entity_id
_entity_poly.type
_entity_poly.pdbx_seq_one_letter_code
_entity_poly.pdbx_strand_id
1 'polypeptide(L)'
;MSIEVIPQGLLSERLRAGGAGLGGVFSPVGVNTSLSDSYEIQEIDGKQCLFLEALRGDFALISAHSPMNWETWYTKESKETGGLSWLWQPT
;
A
#
# COMPACT_ATOMS: atom_id res chain seq x y z
N MET A 1 23.69 -3.41 -3.19
CA MET A 1 22.40 -3.14 -3.84
C MET A 1 21.67 -4.46 -3.97
N SER A 2 20.82 -4.80 -3.01
CA SER A 2 19.96 -5.99 -3.07
C SER A 2 18.61 -5.57 -3.64
N ILE A 3 18.07 -6.35 -4.57
CA ILE A 3 16.73 -6.13 -5.10
C ILE A 3 15.78 -7.07 -4.38
N GLU A 4 14.71 -6.51 -3.83
CA GLU A 4 13.66 -7.28 -3.19
C GLU A 4 12.43 -7.21 -4.10
N VAL A 5 12.01 -8.35 -4.63
CA VAL A 5 10.84 -8.42 -5.50
C VAL A 5 9.65 -8.84 -4.67
N ILE A 6 8.74 -7.90 -4.43
CA ILE A 6 7.48 -8.15 -3.73
C ILE A 6 6.29 -7.79 -4.62
N PRO A 7 5.15 -8.48 -4.45
CA PRO A 7 3.89 -8.08 -5.06
C PRO A 7 3.54 -6.61 -4.78
N GLN A 8 3.03 -5.91 -5.79
CA GLN A 8 2.69 -4.48 -5.71
C GLN A 8 1.72 -4.17 -4.56
N GLY A 9 0.74 -5.04 -4.31
CA GLY A 9 -0.20 -4.88 -3.19
C GLY A 9 0.48 -4.94 -1.83
N LEU A 10 1.47 -5.82 -1.65
CA LEU A 10 2.25 -5.90 -0.42
C LEU A 10 3.16 -4.69 -0.23
N LEU A 11 3.76 -4.17 -1.31
CA LEU A 11 4.52 -2.93 -1.26
C LEU A 11 3.66 -1.77 -0.74
N SER A 12 2.45 -1.62 -1.30
CA SER A 12 1.50 -0.58 -0.88
C SER A 12 1.07 -0.75 0.58
N GLU A 13 0.73 -1.96 1.02
CA GLU A 13 0.29 -2.20 2.39
C GLU A 13 1.42 -2.01 3.42
N ARG A 14 2.65 -2.36 3.09
CA ARG A 14 3.81 -2.09 3.95
C ARG A 14 4.05 -0.58 4.11
N LEU A 15 3.93 0.19 3.02
CA LEU A 15 4.02 1.66 3.06
C LEU A 15 2.88 2.25 3.91
N ARG A 16 1.65 1.77 3.72
CA ARG A 16 0.48 2.20 4.50
C ARG A 16 0.67 1.90 5.99
N ALA A 17 1.10 0.69 6.34
CA ALA A 17 1.39 0.30 7.71
C ALA A 17 2.47 1.20 8.33
N GLY A 18 3.53 1.51 7.57
CA GLY A 18 4.58 2.44 7.96
C GLY A 18 4.06 3.83 8.30
N GLY A 19 3.21 4.39 7.44
CA GLY A 19 2.57 5.70 7.63
C GLY A 19 1.52 5.73 8.76
N ALA A 20 0.86 4.60 9.02
CA ALA A 20 -0.12 4.46 10.10
C ALA A 20 0.49 4.14 11.48
N GLY A 21 1.83 4.01 11.57
CA GLY A 21 2.50 3.69 12.83
C GLY A 21 2.45 2.20 13.23
N LEU A 22 2.03 1.31 12.34
CA LEU A 22 1.97 -0.13 12.57
C LEU A 22 3.35 -0.78 12.37
N GLY A 23 3.59 -1.92 13.04
CA GLY A 23 4.85 -2.66 12.91
C GLY A 23 5.00 -3.46 11.61
N GLY A 24 3.89 -3.82 10.97
CA GLY A 24 3.90 -4.63 9.75
C GLY A 24 2.51 -5.10 9.37
N VAL A 25 2.45 -5.99 8.38
CA VAL A 25 1.20 -6.58 7.86
C VAL A 25 1.36 -8.08 7.72
N PHE A 26 0.29 -8.82 8.06
CA PHE A 26 0.17 -10.23 7.70
C PHE A 26 -0.63 -10.38 6.41
N SER A 27 -0.16 -11.22 5.50
CA SER A 27 -0.86 -11.47 4.24
C SER A 27 -0.66 -12.89 3.73
N PRO A 28 -1.69 -13.55 3.18
CA PRO A 28 -1.54 -14.87 2.53
C PRO A 28 -0.84 -14.78 1.16
N VAL A 29 -0.64 -13.58 0.62
CA VAL A 29 -0.04 -13.38 -0.70
C VAL A 29 1.43 -13.80 -0.68
N GLY A 30 1.80 -14.72 -1.57
CA GLY A 30 3.18 -15.20 -1.71
C GLY A 30 3.53 -16.40 -0.82
N VAL A 31 2.60 -16.90 -0.01
CA VAL A 31 2.74 -18.18 0.67
C VAL A 31 2.91 -19.30 -0.38
N ASN A 32 3.80 -20.26 -0.11
CA ASN A 32 4.19 -21.34 -1.02
C ASN A 32 4.88 -20.88 -2.33
N THR A 33 5.49 -19.69 -2.31
CA THR A 33 6.34 -19.20 -3.42
C THR A 33 7.74 -18.95 -2.90
N SER A 34 8.72 -18.69 -3.76
CA SER A 34 10.08 -18.32 -3.32
C SER A 34 10.12 -17.07 -2.42
N LEU A 35 9.05 -16.27 -2.40
CA LEU A 35 8.91 -15.16 -1.47
C LEU A 35 8.84 -15.63 -0.01
N SER A 36 8.16 -16.76 0.26
CA SER A 36 7.93 -17.21 1.64
C SER A 36 9.21 -17.58 2.38
N ASP A 37 10.27 -17.95 1.66
CA ASP A 37 11.56 -18.32 2.25
C ASP A 37 12.27 -17.12 2.92
N SER A 38 11.84 -15.89 2.61
CA SER A 38 12.41 -14.66 3.15
C SER A 38 11.63 -14.09 4.33
N TYR A 39 10.51 -14.70 4.72
CA TYR A 39 9.56 -14.12 5.68
C TYR A 39 9.06 -15.13 6.70
N GLU A 40 8.72 -14.63 7.89
CA GLU A 40 8.06 -15.45 8.92
C GLU A 40 6.64 -15.82 8.46
N ILE A 41 6.28 -17.09 8.62
CA ILE A 41 4.93 -17.60 8.36
C ILE A 41 4.23 -17.82 9.69
N GLN A 42 3.03 -17.27 9.82
CA GLN A 42 2.13 -17.53 10.94
C GLN A 42 0.75 -17.97 10.44
N GLU A 43 0.11 -18.86 11.18
CA GLU A 43 -1.30 -19.19 10.95
C GLU A 43 -2.21 -18.16 11.61
N ILE A 44 -3.10 -17.57 10.82
CA ILE A 44 -4.12 -16.61 11.25
C ILE A 44 -5.45 -17.05 10.65
N ASP A 45 -6.45 -17.30 11.50
CA ASP A 45 -7.78 -17.76 11.10
C ASP A 45 -7.75 -19.00 10.17
N GLY A 46 -6.86 -19.95 10.48
CA GLY A 46 -6.69 -21.19 9.70
C GLY A 46 -6.00 -21.00 8.34
N LYS A 47 -5.40 -19.83 8.09
CA LYS A 47 -4.65 -19.53 6.87
C LYS A 47 -3.21 -19.16 7.20
N GLN A 48 -2.27 -19.71 6.43
CA GLN A 48 -0.89 -19.28 6.49
C GLN A 48 -0.76 -17.88 5.90
N CYS A 49 -0.04 -17.02 6.61
CA CYS A 49 0.23 -15.64 6.24
C CYS A 49 1.71 -15.32 6.46
N LEU A 50 2.30 -14.57 5.54
CA LEU A 50 3.64 -13.99 5.70
C LEU A 50 3.54 -12.72 6.54
N PHE A 51 4.45 -12.55 7.49
CA PHE A 51 4.67 -11.28 8.16
C PHE A 51 5.62 -10.41 7.34
N LEU A 52 5.19 -9.21 6.98
CA LEU A 52 6.04 -8.23 6.32
C LEU A 52 6.14 -6.97 7.18
N GLU A 53 7.36 -6.58 7.53
CA GLU A 53 7.62 -5.34 8.26
C GLU A 53 7.15 -4.11 7.47
N ALA A 54 6.68 -3.12 8.22
CA ALA A 54 6.27 -1.84 7.68
C ALA A 54 7.43 -1.13 6.99
N LEU A 55 7.17 -0.57 5.81
CA LEU A 55 8.16 0.17 5.05
C LEU A 55 8.06 1.66 5.38
N ARG A 56 9.17 2.26 5.80
CA ARG A 56 9.29 3.70 6.03
C ARG A 56 10.44 4.27 5.20
N GLY A 57 10.21 5.43 4.62
CA GLY A 57 11.24 6.23 3.96
C GLY A 57 11.46 7.53 4.72
N ASP A 58 12.68 8.05 4.66
CA ASP A 58 13.01 9.37 5.23
C ASP A 58 12.33 10.51 4.47
N PHE A 59 12.10 10.28 3.17
CA PHE A 59 11.48 11.23 2.26
C PHE A 59 10.45 10.53 1.38
N ALA A 60 9.39 11.26 1.01
CA ALA A 60 8.41 10.82 0.03
C ALA A 60 8.31 11.86 -1.09
N LEU A 61 8.52 11.42 -2.33
CA LEU A 61 8.28 12.24 -3.52
C LEU A 61 6.88 11.91 -4.04
N ILE A 62 5.95 12.83 -3.82
CA ILE A 62 4.53 12.66 -4.19
C ILE A 62 4.21 13.69 -5.28
N SER A 63 3.50 13.24 -6.32
CA SER A 63 3.01 14.10 -7.40
C SER A 63 1.50 14.23 -7.32
N ALA A 64 0.98 15.45 -7.53
CA ALA A 64 -0.44 15.74 -7.52
C ALA A 64 -0.82 16.65 -8.70
N HIS A 65 -2.02 16.44 -9.27
CA HIS A 65 -2.48 17.16 -10.46
C HIS A 65 -3.02 18.56 -10.14
N SER A 66 -3.66 18.73 -8.98
CA SER A 66 -4.15 20.04 -8.54
C SER A 66 -4.09 20.14 -7.01
N PRO A 67 -3.24 21.03 -6.46
CA PRO A 67 -3.32 21.40 -5.06
C PRO A 67 -4.44 22.43 -4.90
N MET A 68 -5.63 21.97 -4.51
CA MET A 68 -6.67 22.91 -4.11
C MET A 68 -6.43 23.20 -2.64
N ASN A 69 -5.49 24.12 -2.36
CA ASN A 69 -4.85 24.42 -1.06
C ASN A 69 -3.82 23.37 -0.57
N TRP A 70 -2.96 23.78 0.36
CA TRP A 70 -1.84 22.98 0.90
C TRP A 70 -2.28 21.79 1.77
N GLU A 71 -3.58 21.74 2.11
CA GLU A 71 -4.17 20.73 2.98
C GLU A 71 -4.84 19.62 2.17
N THR A 72 -5.21 19.86 0.92
CA THR A 72 -6.06 18.95 0.14
C THR A 72 -5.45 18.60 -1.22
N TRP A 73 -5.24 17.31 -1.44
CA TRP A 73 -4.69 16.75 -2.68
C TRP A 73 -5.73 15.85 -3.34
N TYR A 74 -5.99 16.07 -4.63
CA TYR A 74 -6.82 15.18 -5.43
C TYR A 74 -5.98 14.47 -6.49
N THR A 75 -6.06 13.13 -6.51
CA THR A 75 -5.61 12.32 -7.65
C THR A 75 -6.78 12.15 -8.60
N LYS A 76 -6.61 12.59 -9.87
CA LYS A 76 -7.62 12.36 -10.90
C LYS A 76 -7.52 10.89 -11.32
N GLU A 77 -8.54 10.12 -11.01
CA GLU A 77 -8.67 8.74 -11.48
C GLU A 77 -8.95 8.76 -13.00
N SER A 78 -8.22 7.96 -13.79
CA SER A 78 -8.55 7.76 -15.20
C SER A 78 -9.77 6.86 -15.31
N LYS A 79 -10.97 7.43 -15.23
CA LYS A 79 -12.19 6.72 -15.61
C LYS A 79 -12.24 6.61 -17.13
N GLU A 80 -11.78 5.49 -17.67
CA GLU A 80 -12.29 4.97 -18.94
C GLU A 80 -13.72 4.45 -18.73
N THR A 81 -14.67 5.34 -18.52
CA THR A 81 -16.10 5.08 -18.67
C THR A 81 -16.82 6.42 -18.53
N GLY A 82 -17.53 6.80 -19.60
CA GLY A 82 -18.15 8.11 -19.72
C GLY A 82 -19.22 8.37 -18.65
N GLY A 83 -19.26 9.63 -18.19
CA GLY A 83 -20.46 10.24 -17.65
C GLY A 83 -20.62 10.20 -16.13
N LEU A 84 -20.81 11.40 -15.57
CA LEU A 84 -21.40 11.75 -14.27
C LEU A 84 -20.40 12.00 -13.12
N SER A 85 -20.18 13.30 -12.93
CA SER A 85 -19.51 13.98 -11.84
C SER A 85 -20.33 13.90 -10.54
N TRP A 86 -19.71 13.43 -9.46
CA TRP A 86 -20.17 13.72 -8.10
C TRP A 86 -19.15 14.65 -7.45
N LEU A 87 -19.54 15.92 -7.29
CA LEU A 87 -18.81 16.91 -6.50
C LEU A 87 -19.22 16.69 -5.05
N TRP A 88 -18.33 16.15 -4.23
CA TRP A 88 -18.50 16.14 -2.78
C TRP A 88 -17.81 17.37 -2.21
N GLN A 89 -18.54 18.22 -1.49
CA GLN A 89 -18.00 19.35 -0.74
C GLN A 89 -18.14 19.04 0.77
N PRO A 90 -17.03 18.99 1.54
CA PRO A 90 -17.13 19.08 2.98
C PRO A 90 -17.49 20.52 3.39
N THR A 91 -18.38 20.65 4.36
CA THR A 91 -18.75 21.91 5.04
C THR A 91 -17.57 22.55 5.75
#